data_AF-A0A962CUB6-F1
#
_entry.id   AF-A0A962CUB6-F1
#
_cell.length_a   1.000
_cell.length_b   1.000
_cell.length_c   1.000
_cell.angle_alpha   90.00
_cell.angle_beta   90.00
_cell.angle_gamma   90.00
#
_symmetry.space_group_name_H-M   'P 1'
#
loop_
_entity.id
_entity.type
_entity.pdbx_description
1 polymer ?
#
loop_
_entity_poly.entity_id
_entity_poly.type
_entity_poly.pdbx_seq_one_letter_code
_entity_poly.pdbx_strand_id
1 'polypeptide(L)'
;MLLRRITQHVKNQNWFAVFLDFVIVVAGVFIGIQVANWNEARVEAIREQEVLVAILDDLKTDLDVLDASLAMAAISTNASNYILEKAGFEKLDKISLPVVNFQIEGAELIINSGIDIPEDRKDQLWKMVTVRYYPDQSNTAFSSLIAAGDLKIISDQSLISDLQSYSHLWNSIEKSNQTTHRSFRDQTVFVGQ
;
A
#
# COMPACT_ATOMS: atom_id res chain seq x y z
N MET A 1 59.58 -4.43 -65.43
CA MET A 1 59.75 -3.73 -64.14
C MET A 1 58.66 -2.67 -63.83
N LEU A 2 57.46 -2.71 -64.39
CA LEU A 2 56.42 -1.71 -64.08
C LEU A 2 55.27 -2.23 -63.19
N LEU A 3 55.05 -3.55 -63.17
CA LEU A 3 53.93 -4.18 -62.45
C LEU A 3 54.12 -4.29 -60.94
N ARG A 4 55.37 -4.20 -60.44
CA ARG A 4 55.68 -4.33 -59.00
C ARG A 4 55.50 -3.02 -58.21
N ARG A 5 55.39 -1.86 -58.88
CA ARG A 5 55.24 -0.55 -58.21
C ARG A 5 53.78 -0.12 -58.02
N ILE A 6 52.83 -0.66 -58.79
CA ILE A 6 51.40 -0.30 -58.68
C ILE A 6 50.72 -1.05 -57.52
N THR A 7 51.10 -2.31 -57.27
CA THR A 7 50.57 -3.11 -56.15
C THR A 7 51.01 -2.60 -54.77
N GLN A 8 52.10 -1.82 -54.71
CA GLN A 8 52.62 -1.27 -53.46
C GLN A 8 51.89 0.00 -53.00
N HIS A 9 51.13 0.68 -53.88
CA HIS A 9 50.49 1.98 -53.59
C HIS A 9 48.95 1.91 -53.48
N VAL A 10 48.31 0.83 -53.93
CA VAL A 10 46.83 0.74 -53.91
C VAL A 10 46.29 0.05 -52.66
N LYS A 11 47.12 -0.66 -51.89
CA LYS A 11 46.61 -1.54 -50.81
C LYS A 11 46.64 -0.97 -49.40
N ASN A 12 47.44 0.07 -49.11
CA ASN A 12 47.74 0.45 -47.72
C ASN A 12 47.40 1.90 -47.31
N GLN A 13 47.14 2.86 -48.21
CA GLN A 13 47.05 4.27 -47.79
C GLN A 13 45.63 4.78 -47.46
N ASN A 14 44.58 4.26 -48.08
CA ASN A 14 43.20 4.74 -47.84
C ASN A 14 42.34 3.79 -46.99
N TRP A 15 42.79 2.55 -46.75
CA TRP A 15 41.98 1.59 -46.00
C TRP A 15 41.83 1.97 -44.52
N PHE A 16 42.82 2.68 -43.97
CA PHE A 16 42.72 3.29 -42.64
C PHE A 16 41.64 4.39 -42.59
N ALA A 17 41.50 5.21 -43.64
CA ALA A 17 40.47 6.24 -43.71
C ALA A 17 39.05 5.61 -43.76
N VAL A 18 38.86 4.57 -44.58
CA VAL A 18 37.58 3.84 -44.65
C VAL A 18 37.23 3.16 -43.32
N PHE A 19 38.23 2.60 -42.62
CA PHE A 19 38.04 2.03 -41.29
C PHE A 19 37.66 3.10 -40.26
N LEU A 20 38.32 4.26 -40.29
CA LEU A 20 38.01 5.37 -39.40
C LEU A 20 36.59 5.89 -39.63
N ASP A 21 36.18 6.07 -40.88
CA ASP A 21 34.82 6.48 -41.24
C ASP A 21 33.78 5.46 -40.73
N PHE A 22 34.04 4.17 -40.87
CA PHE A 22 33.19 3.12 -40.34
C PHE A 22 33.06 3.18 -38.81
N VAL A 23 34.19 3.36 -38.09
CA VAL A 23 34.19 3.49 -36.62
C VAL A 23 33.40 4.72 -36.18
N ILE A 24 33.53 5.86 -36.87
CA ILE A 24 32.79 7.08 -36.55
C ILE A 24 31.27 6.85 -36.71
N VAL A 25 30.83 6.21 -37.80
CA VAL A 25 29.40 5.92 -38.00
C VAL A 25 28.87 4.98 -36.91
N VAL A 26 29.59 3.90 -36.61
CA VAL A 26 29.19 2.94 -35.56
C VAL A 26 29.16 3.62 -34.19
N ALA A 27 30.17 4.43 -33.87
CA ALA A 27 30.21 5.21 -32.64
C ALA A 27 29.05 6.21 -32.56
N GLY A 28 28.69 6.86 -33.67
CA GLY A 28 27.55 7.78 -33.75
C GLY A 28 26.22 7.07 -33.45
N VAL A 29 25.97 5.91 -34.08
CA VAL A 29 24.77 5.10 -33.82
C VAL A 29 24.76 4.59 -32.38
N PHE A 30 25.90 4.12 -31.88
CA PHE A 30 26.04 3.63 -30.52
C PHE A 30 25.72 4.73 -29.50
N ILE A 31 26.31 5.92 -29.63
CA ILE A 31 26.02 7.06 -28.76
C ILE A 31 24.54 7.46 -28.85
N GLY A 32 23.95 7.46 -30.06
CA GLY A 32 22.54 7.76 -30.25
C GLY A 32 21.62 6.82 -29.45
N ILE A 33 21.88 5.51 -29.52
CA ILE A 33 21.13 4.50 -28.75
C ILE A 33 21.38 4.68 -27.25
N GLN A 34 22.62 4.92 -26.83
CA GLN A 34 22.94 5.12 -25.41
C GLN A 34 22.24 6.35 -24.82
N VAL A 35 22.17 7.46 -25.55
CA VAL A 35 21.45 8.67 -25.12
C VAL A 35 19.94 8.41 -25.07
N ALA A 36 19.39 7.68 -26.04
CA ALA A 36 17.98 7.29 -26.04
C ALA A 36 17.62 6.41 -24.82
N ASN A 37 18.42 5.37 -24.56
CA ASN A 37 18.24 4.49 -23.41
C ASN A 37 18.37 5.24 -22.07
N TRP A 38 19.30 6.20 -21.97
CA TRP A 38 19.43 7.01 -20.77
C TRP A 38 18.23 7.93 -20.54
N ASN A 39 17.70 8.52 -21.62
CA ASN A 39 16.48 9.32 -21.52
C ASN A 39 15.27 8.47 -21.13
N GLU A 40 15.12 7.26 -21.68
CA GLU A 40 14.06 6.33 -21.32
C GLU A 40 14.13 5.91 -19.84
N ALA A 41 15.31 5.49 -19.36
CA ALA A 41 15.53 5.16 -17.96
C ALA A 41 15.23 6.34 -17.02
N ARG A 42 15.57 7.57 -17.43
CA ARG A 42 15.23 8.78 -16.66
C ARG A 42 13.72 9.00 -16.59
N VAL A 43 12.99 8.80 -17.69
CA VAL A 43 11.52 8.94 -17.70
C VAL A 43 10.87 7.88 -16.85
N GLU A 44 11.34 6.63 -16.91
CA GLU A 44 10.82 5.53 -16.09
C GLU A 44 11.04 5.79 -14.59
N ALA A 45 12.22 6.27 -14.19
CA ALA A 45 12.50 6.63 -12.80
C ALA A 45 11.60 7.76 -12.27
N ILE A 46 11.26 8.75 -13.12
CA ILE A 46 10.31 9.82 -12.75
C ILE A 46 8.91 9.23 -12.55
N ARG A 47 8.46 8.36 -13.47
CA ARG A 47 7.15 7.72 -13.39
C ARG A 47 7.03 6.83 -12.15
N GLU A 48 8.08 6.09 -11.82
CA GLU A 48 8.16 5.30 -10.58
C GLU A 48 8.00 6.21 -9.36
N GLN A 49 8.74 7.32 -9.30
CA GLN A 49 8.66 8.25 -8.18
C GLN A 49 7.24 8.85 -8.02
N GLU A 50 6.61 9.25 -9.11
CA GLU A 50 5.22 9.78 -9.09
C GLU A 50 4.24 8.76 -8.52
N VAL A 51 4.36 7.49 -8.95
CA VAL A 51 3.55 6.39 -8.46
C VAL A 51 3.79 6.12 -6.96
N LEU A 52 5.05 6.09 -6.53
CA LEU A 52 5.41 5.86 -5.13
C LEU A 52 4.92 6.97 -4.21
N VAL A 53 4.94 8.23 -4.67
CA VAL A 53 4.36 9.36 -3.92
C VAL A 53 2.84 9.19 -3.77
N ALA A 54 2.14 8.81 -4.85
CA ALA A 54 0.70 8.57 -4.79
C ALA A 54 0.34 7.42 -3.82
N ILE A 55 1.09 6.31 -3.86
CA ILE A 55 0.93 5.20 -2.92
C ILE A 55 1.21 5.65 -1.48
N LEU A 56 2.26 6.47 -1.27
CA LEU A 56 2.58 6.98 0.06
C LEU A 56 1.45 7.86 0.62
N ASP A 57 0.81 8.68 -0.20
CA ASP A 57 -0.31 9.52 0.24
C ASP A 57 -1.58 8.70 0.53
N ASP A 58 -1.83 7.65 -0.26
CA ASP A 58 -2.84 6.63 0.05
C ASP A 58 -2.57 5.99 1.43
N LEU A 59 -1.35 5.53 1.70
CA LEU A 59 -0.97 4.91 2.97
C LEU A 59 -1.05 5.87 4.18
N LYS A 60 -0.75 7.15 4.00
CA LYS A 60 -0.95 8.16 5.05
C LYS A 60 -2.42 8.37 5.36
N THR A 61 -3.26 8.40 4.32
CA THR A 61 -4.71 8.49 4.49
C THR A 61 -5.24 7.28 5.27
N ASP A 62 -4.73 6.09 4.97
CA ASP A 62 -5.04 4.87 5.72
C ASP A 62 -4.65 4.98 7.19
N LEU A 63 -3.45 5.52 7.49
CA LEU A 63 -3.01 5.74 8.87
C LEU A 63 -3.94 6.70 9.64
N ASP A 64 -4.28 7.85 9.05
CA ASP A 64 -5.16 8.84 9.69
C ASP A 64 -6.54 8.25 10.02
N VAL A 65 -7.08 7.49 9.07
CA VAL A 65 -8.39 6.82 9.20
C VAL A 65 -8.32 5.67 10.21
N LEU A 66 -7.24 4.90 10.25
CA LEU A 66 -7.02 3.86 11.25
C LEU A 66 -6.88 4.44 12.65
N ASP A 67 -6.15 5.53 12.84
CA ASP A 67 -6.00 6.22 14.13
C ASP A 67 -7.36 6.72 14.65
N ALA A 68 -8.18 7.32 13.78
CA ALA A 68 -9.54 7.70 14.12
C ALA A 68 -10.40 6.50 14.53
N SER A 69 -10.24 5.36 13.84
CA SER A 69 -10.95 4.12 14.16
C SER A 69 -10.56 3.54 15.52
N LEU A 70 -9.26 3.56 15.85
CA LEU A 70 -8.74 3.10 17.13
C LEU A 70 -9.22 4.00 18.28
N ALA A 71 -9.21 5.32 18.08
CA ALA A 71 -9.74 6.28 19.05
C ALA A 71 -11.23 6.03 19.33
N MET A 72 -12.02 5.80 18.27
CA MET A 72 -13.45 5.53 18.42
C MET A 72 -13.71 4.17 19.10
N ALA A 73 -12.94 3.15 18.77
CA ALA A 73 -13.01 1.84 19.42
C ALA A 73 -12.68 1.94 20.91
N ALA A 74 -11.67 2.73 21.28
CA ALA A 74 -11.32 2.98 22.68
C ALA A 74 -12.46 3.69 23.43
N ILE A 75 -13.05 4.73 22.85
CA ILE A 75 -14.21 5.43 23.44
C ILE A 75 -15.38 4.48 23.67
N SER A 76 -15.75 3.69 22.65
CA SER A 76 -16.85 2.73 22.74
C SER A 76 -16.61 1.69 23.83
N THR A 77 -15.37 1.22 23.96
CA THR A 77 -15.01 0.22 24.97
C THR A 77 -15.00 0.80 26.39
N ASN A 78 -14.49 2.02 26.57
CA ASN A 78 -14.54 2.72 27.86
C ASN A 78 -15.99 3.01 28.29
N ALA A 79 -16.84 3.43 27.35
CA ALA A 79 -18.26 3.66 27.63
C ALA A 79 -18.97 2.37 28.04
N SER A 80 -18.66 1.26 27.36
CA SER A 80 -19.19 -0.05 27.69
C SER A 80 -18.76 -0.48 29.11
N ASN A 81 -17.47 -0.37 29.44
CA ASN A 81 -16.95 -0.72 30.76
C ASN A 81 -17.51 0.16 31.88
N TYR A 82 -17.72 1.46 31.62
CA TYR A 82 -18.38 2.35 32.58
C TYR A 82 -19.82 1.92 32.88
N ILE A 83 -20.59 1.58 31.84
CA ILE A 83 -21.98 1.11 32.00
C ILE A 83 -22.02 -0.21 32.77
N LEU A 84 -21.14 -1.16 32.43
CA LEU A 84 -21.03 -2.45 33.13
C LEU A 84 -20.76 -2.27 34.63
N GLU A 85 -19.76 -1.45 34.96
CA GLU A 85 -19.40 -1.16 36.35
C GLU A 85 -20.59 -0.54 37.12
N LYS A 86 -21.30 0.41 36.53
CA LYS A 86 -22.48 1.04 37.16
C LYS A 86 -23.66 0.09 37.30
N ALA A 87 -23.75 -0.92 36.45
CA ALA A 87 -24.75 -1.98 36.54
C ALA A 87 -24.34 -3.12 37.49
N GLY A 88 -23.15 -3.05 38.11
CA GLY A 88 -22.65 -4.05 39.05
C GLY A 88 -21.96 -5.25 38.39
N PHE A 89 -21.60 -5.15 37.11
CA PHE A 89 -20.84 -6.16 36.38
C PHE A 89 -19.34 -5.84 36.37
N GLU A 90 -18.52 -6.87 36.14
CA GLU A 90 -17.08 -6.73 35.94
C GLU A 90 -16.77 -6.08 34.58
N LYS A 91 -15.62 -5.40 34.49
CA LYS A 91 -15.14 -4.79 33.25
C LYS A 91 -14.69 -5.86 32.26
N LEU A 92 -14.78 -5.53 30.98
CA LEU A 92 -14.20 -6.31 29.91
C LEU A 92 -12.74 -5.89 29.73
N ASP A 93 -11.82 -6.72 30.21
CA ASP A 93 -10.38 -6.53 30.04
C ASP A 93 -9.82 -7.32 28.85
N LYS A 94 -10.55 -8.35 28.41
CA LYS A 94 -10.24 -9.19 27.25
C LYS A 94 -11.50 -9.54 26.48
N ILE A 95 -11.42 -9.50 25.15
CA ILE A 95 -12.46 -10.04 24.28
C ILE A 95 -11.82 -11.11 23.38
N SER A 96 -12.40 -12.31 23.39
CA SER A 96 -12.14 -13.33 22.39
C SER A 96 -13.25 -13.28 21.36
N LEU A 97 -12.92 -12.88 20.13
CA LEU A 97 -13.86 -12.95 19.01
C LEU A 97 -13.51 -14.18 18.17
N PRO A 98 -14.48 -15.02 17.79
CA PRO A 98 -14.30 -15.97 16.71
C PRO A 98 -14.32 -15.20 15.38
N VAL A 99 -13.22 -14.53 15.05
CA VAL A 99 -13.10 -13.76 13.81
C VAL A 99 -12.89 -14.73 12.65
N VAL A 100 -13.98 -15.17 12.02
CA VAL A 100 -13.93 -16.00 10.81
C VAL A 100 -13.24 -15.21 9.69
N ASN A 101 -12.29 -15.85 8.98
CA ASN A 101 -11.49 -15.27 7.88
C ASN A 101 -10.46 -14.20 8.26
N PHE A 102 -10.09 -14.08 9.54
CA PHE A 102 -8.89 -13.35 9.93
C PHE A 102 -7.73 -14.34 10.07
N GLN A 103 -6.56 -14.06 9.47
CA GLN A 103 -5.33 -14.85 9.72
C GLN A 103 -4.75 -14.65 11.13
N ILE A 104 -5.60 -14.27 12.10
CA ILE A 104 -5.26 -14.19 13.51
C ILE A 104 -6.33 -14.97 14.30
N GLU A 105 -6.43 -16.27 14.02
CA GLU A 105 -7.08 -17.19 14.95
C GLU A 105 -6.37 -17.08 16.31
N GLY A 106 -7.09 -16.63 17.33
CA GLY A 106 -6.56 -16.57 18.70
C GLY A 106 -5.87 -15.25 19.09
N ALA A 107 -6.07 -14.14 18.37
CA ALA A 107 -5.67 -12.83 18.87
C ALA A 107 -6.47 -12.46 20.12
N GLU A 108 -5.80 -12.37 21.27
CA GLU A 108 -6.36 -11.69 22.43
C GLU A 108 -6.20 -10.18 22.24
N LEU A 109 -7.32 -9.48 22.07
CA LEU A 109 -7.33 -8.02 22.08
C LEU A 109 -7.33 -7.54 23.53
N ILE A 110 -6.21 -6.91 23.94
CA ILE A 110 -6.09 -6.27 25.24
C ILE A 110 -6.81 -4.92 25.17
N ILE A 111 -7.80 -4.74 26.04
CA ILE A 111 -8.53 -3.49 26.16
C ILE A 111 -7.78 -2.59 27.14
N ASN A 112 -7.10 -1.57 26.63
CA ASN A 112 -6.53 -0.51 27.47
C ASN A 112 -7.64 0.46 27.87
N SER A 113 -8.33 0.15 28.97
CA SER A 113 -9.39 0.98 29.54
C SER A 113 -8.82 2.16 30.35
N GLY A 114 -8.17 3.09 29.67
CA GLY A 114 -7.42 4.18 30.30
C GLY A 114 -8.09 5.56 30.29
N ILE A 115 -9.19 5.75 29.56
CA ILE A 115 -9.80 7.08 29.42
C ILE A 115 -11.03 7.17 30.31
N ASP A 116 -10.93 7.96 31.36
CA ASP A 116 -12.06 8.34 32.18
C ASP A 116 -13.02 9.21 31.35
N ILE A 117 -14.30 8.86 31.31
CA ILE A 117 -15.27 9.58 30.48
C ILE A 117 -15.62 10.88 31.21
N PRO A 118 -15.38 12.05 30.59
CA PRO A 118 -15.72 13.33 31.20
C PRO A 118 -17.20 13.39 31.62
N GLU A 119 -17.47 14.00 32.78
CA GLU A 119 -18.81 14.04 33.38
C GLU A 119 -19.86 14.64 32.43
N ASP A 120 -19.46 15.65 31.66
CA ASP A 120 -20.28 16.37 30.67
C ASP A 120 -20.66 15.53 29.44
N ARG A 121 -20.06 14.35 29.27
CA ARG A 121 -20.33 13.45 28.13
C ARG A 121 -21.07 12.17 28.51
N LYS A 122 -21.47 12.03 29.78
CA LYS A 122 -22.14 10.82 30.29
C LYS A 122 -23.58 10.66 29.80
N ASP A 123 -24.23 11.74 29.39
CA ASP A 123 -25.53 11.70 28.71
C ASP A 123 -25.46 11.03 27.32
N GLN A 124 -24.26 10.91 26.75
CA GLN A 124 -24.02 10.34 25.41
C GLN A 124 -23.45 8.92 25.44
N LEU A 125 -23.40 8.24 26.60
CA LEU A 125 -22.83 6.90 26.73
C LEU A 125 -23.42 5.90 25.73
N TRP A 126 -24.74 5.93 25.51
CA TRP A 126 -25.38 5.05 24.52
C TRP A 126 -24.87 5.31 23.09
N LYS A 127 -24.69 6.58 22.72
CA LYS A 127 -24.11 6.96 21.42
C LYS A 127 -22.67 6.49 21.29
N MET A 128 -21.87 6.61 22.35
CA MET A 128 -20.47 6.16 22.36
C MET A 128 -20.34 4.64 22.19
N VAL A 129 -21.24 3.86 22.78
CA VAL A 129 -21.25 2.40 22.65
C VAL A 129 -21.68 1.96 21.25
N THR A 130 -22.72 2.60 20.69
CA THR A 130 -23.38 2.14 19.47
C THR A 130 -22.72 2.61 18.18
N VAL A 131 -22.08 3.78 18.18
CA VAL A 131 -21.43 4.31 16.98
C VAL A 131 -20.10 3.60 16.77
N ARG A 132 -19.97 2.93 15.61
CA ARG A 132 -18.73 2.30 15.13
C ARG A 132 -18.26 3.04 13.89
N TYR A 133 -16.95 3.28 13.82
CA TYR A 133 -16.30 3.76 12.61
C TYR A 133 -15.60 2.56 11.94
N TYR A 134 -15.96 2.29 10.69
CA TYR A 134 -15.35 1.24 9.88
C TYR A 134 -14.48 1.95 8.84
N PRO A 135 -13.15 1.86 8.98
CA PRO A 135 -12.26 2.51 8.04
C PRO A 135 -12.33 1.84 6.67
N ASP A 136 -12.27 2.64 5.62
CA ASP A 136 -12.16 2.19 4.22
C ASP A 136 -10.73 2.45 3.74
N GLN A 137 -10.17 1.51 2.98
CA GLN A 137 -8.81 1.61 2.46
C GLN A 137 -8.73 2.64 1.31
N SER A 138 -7.78 3.57 1.39
CA SER A 138 -7.28 4.36 0.27
C SER A 138 -6.23 3.56 -0.49
N ASN A 139 -6.59 3.04 -1.66
CA ASN A 139 -5.69 2.22 -2.48
C ASN A 139 -5.74 2.56 -3.97
N THR A 140 -6.14 3.80 -4.30
CA THR A 140 -6.40 4.21 -5.69
C THR A 140 -5.16 4.07 -6.57
N ALA A 141 -4.00 4.49 -6.07
CA ALA A 141 -2.74 4.44 -6.83
C ALA A 141 -2.34 2.99 -7.11
N PHE A 142 -2.31 2.17 -6.05
CA PHE A 142 -1.89 0.77 -6.17
C PHE A 142 -2.86 -0.09 -6.99
N SER A 143 -4.17 0.07 -6.79
CA SER A 143 -5.19 -0.63 -7.56
C SER A 143 -5.16 -0.26 -9.05
N SER A 144 -4.86 1.00 -9.38
CA SER A 144 -4.69 1.45 -10.77
C SER A 144 -3.50 0.77 -11.45
N LEU A 145 -2.38 0.54 -10.75
CA LEU A 145 -1.24 -0.21 -11.30
C LEU A 145 -1.59 -1.67 -11.58
N ILE A 146 -2.32 -2.31 -10.66
CA ILE A 146 -2.78 -3.69 -10.84
C ILE A 146 -3.69 -3.77 -12.07
N ALA A 147 -4.66 -2.87 -12.17
CA ALA A 147 -5.62 -2.83 -13.28
C ALA A 147 -4.94 -2.56 -14.63
N ALA A 148 -3.92 -1.71 -14.65
CA ALA A 148 -3.13 -1.42 -15.85
C ALA A 148 -2.13 -2.54 -16.22
N GLY A 149 -1.81 -3.46 -15.30
CA GLY A 149 -0.74 -4.44 -15.48
C GLY A 149 0.68 -3.84 -15.38
N ASP A 150 0.78 -2.64 -14.80
CA ASP A 150 1.97 -1.79 -14.81
C ASP A 150 2.81 -1.90 -13.52
N LEU A 151 2.65 -2.99 -12.76
CA LEU A 151 3.39 -3.21 -11.50
C LEU A 151 4.92 -3.14 -11.68
N LYS A 152 5.42 -3.42 -12.89
CA LYS A 152 6.85 -3.35 -13.23
C LYS A 152 7.45 -1.94 -13.16
N ILE A 153 6.60 -0.90 -13.10
CA ILE A 153 7.05 0.48 -12.87
C ILE A 153 7.76 0.59 -11.51
N ILE A 154 7.32 -0.19 -10.52
CA ILE A 154 8.00 -0.26 -9.23
C ILE A 154 9.17 -1.24 -9.39
N SER A 155 10.38 -0.71 -9.28
CA SER A 155 11.62 -1.47 -9.43
C SER A 155 11.82 -2.46 -8.27
N ASP A 156 11.39 -2.10 -7.06
CA ASP A 156 11.47 -2.94 -5.87
C ASP A 156 10.34 -3.99 -5.82
N GLN A 157 10.70 -5.25 -6.09
CA GLN A 157 9.76 -6.37 -6.03
C GLN A 157 9.29 -6.73 -4.63
N SER A 158 10.10 -6.45 -3.60
CA SER A 158 9.69 -6.70 -2.22
C SER A 158 8.58 -5.74 -1.80
N LEU A 159 8.67 -4.47 -2.21
CA LEU A 159 7.63 -3.47 -1.98
C LEU A 159 6.30 -3.87 -2.65
N ILE A 160 6.34 -4.40 -3.88
CA ILE A 160 5.12 -4.90 -4.55
C ILE A 160 4.47 -6.00 -3.72
N SER A 161 5.25 -6.96 -3.24
CA SER A 161 4.75 -8.05 -2.39
C SER A 161 4.12 -7.50 -1.11
N ASP A 162 4.77 -6.54 -0.44
CA ASP A 162 4.26 -5.93 0.79
C ASP A 162 2.95 -5.19 0.56
N LEU A 163 2.83 -4.43 -0.54
CA LEU A 163 1.59 -3.74 -0.91
C LEU A 163 0.45 -4.70 -1.26
N GLN A 164 0.77 -5.83 -1.92
CA GLN A 164 -0.22 -6.89 -2.16
C GLN A 164 -0.70 -7.53 -0.85
N SER A 165 0.23 -7.90 0.03
CA SER A 165 -0.09 -8.42 1.36
C SER A 165 -0.94 -7.45 2.17
N TYR A 166 -0.59 -6.16 2.15
CA TYR A 166 -1.36 -5.10 2.80
C TYR A 166 -2.79 -4.99 2.26
N SER A 167 -2.97 -4.97 0.93
CA SER A 167 -4.31 -4.96 0.32
C SER A 167 -5.12 -6.23 0.65
N HIS A 168 -4.48 -7.39 0.70
CA HIS A 168 -5.14 -8.64 1.11
C HIS A 168 -5.59 -8.62 2.57
N LEU A 169 -4.81 -8.01 3.47
CA LEU A 169 -5.19 -7.82 4.87
C LEU A 169 -6.42 -6.92 4.98
N TRP A 170 -6.45 -5.79 4.28
CA TRP A 170 -7.61 -4.90 4.23
C TRP A 170 -8.89 -5.59 3.74
N ASN A 171 -8.80 -6.32 2.63
CA ASN A 171 -9.95 -7.09 2.12
C ASN A 171 -10.45 -8.13 3.15
N SER A 172 -9.54 -8.74 3.90
CA SER A 172 -9.89 -9.68 4.97
C SER A 172 -10.60 -8.98 6.13
N ILE A 173 -10.13 -7.78 6.54
CA ILE A 173 -10.78 -6.93 7.55
C ILE A 173 -12.18 -6.54 7.10
N GLU A 174 -12.33 -6.02 5.88
CA GLU A 174 -13.61 -5.58 5.35
C GLU A 174 -14.62 -6.72 5.30
N LYS A 175 -14.19 -7.87 4.77
CA LYS A 175 -15.04 -9.07 4.70
C LYS A 175 -15.47 -9.53 6.09
N SER A 176 -14.56 -9.55 7.06
CA SER A 176 -14.88 -9.91 8.44
C SER A 176 -15.88 -8.93 9.09
N ASN A 177 -15.71 -7.63 8.86
CA ASN A 177 -16.65 -6.60 9.29
C ASN A 177 -18.05 -6.83 8.71
N GLN A 178 -18.14 -7.19 7.42
CA GLN A 178 -19.40 -7.46 6.75
C GLN A 178 -20.06 -8.76 7.23
N THR A 179 -19.31 -9.85 7.37
CA THR A 179 -19.89 -11.18 7.67
C THR A 179 -20.13 -11.42 9.16
N THR A 180 -19.23 -10.95 10.02
CA THR A 180 -19.26 -11.26 11.46
C THR A 180 -19.86 -10.11 12.25
N HIS A 181 -19.28 -8.91 12.14
CA HIS A 181 -19.70 -7.78 12.97
C HIS A 181 -21.09 -7.25 12.62
N ARG A 182 -21.39 -7.02 11.34
CA ARG A 182 -22.73 -6.56 10.93
C ARG A 182 -23.81 -7.59 11.28
N SER A 183 -23.58 -8.86 10.98
CA SER A 183 -24.51 -9.95 11.30
C SER A 183 -24.82 -10.03 12.80
N PHE A 184 -23.79 -10.00 13.66
CA PHE A 184 -23.96 -10.02 15.11
C PHE A 184 -24.67 -8.76 15.64
N ARG A 185 -24.33 -7.58 15.11
CA ARG A 185 -25.03 -6.33 15.44
C ARG A 185 -26.51 -6.41 15.08
N ASP A 186 -26.81 -6.83 13.86
CA ASP A 186 -28.19 -6.88 13.38
C ASP A 186 -29.01 -7.86 14.23
N GLN A 187 -28.45 -9.03 14.59
CA GLN A 187 -29.09 -9.97 15.52
C GLN A 187 -29.31 -9.38 16.92
N THR A 188 -28.34 -8.63 17.47
CA THR A 188 -28.42 -8.08 18.83
C THR A 188 -29.37 -6.89 18.96
N VAL A 189 -29.54 -6.08 17.91
CA VAL A 189 -30.53 -4.97 17.89
C VAL A 189 -31.97 -5.49 18.06
N PHE A 190 -32.26 -6.72 17.62
CA PHE A 190 -33.60 -7.33 17.78
C PHE A 190 -33.85 -7.99 19.14
N VAL A 191 -32.84 -8.18 19.99
CA VAL A 191 -33.04 -8.80 21.32
C VAL A 191 -33.69 -7.83 22.32
N GLY A 192 -33.79 -6.54 21.97
CA GLY A 192 -34.43 -5.49 22.79
C GLY A 192 -35.82 -5.02 22.30
N GLN A 193 -36.43 -5.67 21.31
CA GLN A 193 -37.82 -5.46 20.90
C GLN A 193 -38.71 -6.59 21.43
#